data_AF-W6RE73-F1
#
_entry.id   AF-W6RE73-F1
#
_cell.length_a   1.000
_cell.length_b   1.000
_cell.length_c   1.000
_cell.angle_alpha   90.00
_cell.angle_beta   90.00
_cell.angle_gamma   90.00
#
_symmetry.space_group_name_H-M   'P 1'
#
loop_
_entity.id
_entity.type
_entity.pdbx_description
1 polymer ?
#
loop_
_entity_poly.entity_id
_entity_poly.type
_entity_poly.pdbx_seq_one_letter_code
_entity_poly.pdbx_strand_id
1 'polypeptide(L)' 'MKAAPGGPEQNLPPSAGMQFFGLIDIDGQTEQLRVRLIDRNDTELWRTTIDPQISS' A
#
# COMPACT_ATOMS: atom_id res chain seq x y z
N MET A 1 24.01 24.11 17.33
CA MET A 1 23.43 23.50 16.12
C MET A 1 21.94 23.82 16.13
N LYS A 2 21.39 24.44 15.08
CA LYS A 2 19.97 24.79 15.01
C LYS A 2 19.20 23.55 14.55
N ALA A 3 18.49 22.87 15.44
CA ALA A 3 17.48 21.91 15.02
C ALA A 3 16.43 22.68 14.19
N ALA A 4 16.06 22.16 13.02
CA ALA A 4 14.91 22.69 12.29
C ALA A 4 13.68 22.60 13.21
N PRO A 5 12.80 23.62 13.26
CA PRO A 5 11.60 23.54 14.08
C PRO A 5 10.69 22.50 13.42
N GLY A 6 10.76 21.26 13.90
CA GLY A 6 9.94 20.16 13.44
C GLY A 6 8.81 19.91 14.39
N GLY A 7 7.62 20.41 14.04
CA GLY A 7 6.39 20.01 14.69
C GLY A 7 6.10 18.52 14.43
N PRO A 8 5.14 17.92 15.17
CA PRO A 8 4.74 16.51 15.02
C PRO A 8 4.29 16.15 13.59
N GLU A 9 3.99 17.14 12.76
CA GLU A 9 3.59 16.99 11.36
C GLU A 9 4.77 16.72 10.40
N GLN A 10 6.03 16.91 10.83
CA GLN A 10 7.20 16.73 9.95
C GLN A 10 7.60 15.27 9.72
N ASN A 11 7.09 14.32 10.50
CA ASN A 11 7.40 12.89 10.36
C ASN A 11 6.13 12.04 10.20
N LEU A 12 5.13 12.59 9.52
CA LEU A 12 3.94 11.84 9.18
C LEU A 12 4.26 10.84 8.06
N PRO A 13 3.76 9.60 8.14
CA PRO A 13 3.91 8.66 7.03
C PRO A 13 3.15 9.20 5.81
N PRO A 14 3.54 8.80 4.57
CA PRO A 14 2.82 9.19 3.35
C PRO A 14 1.31 8.88 3.36
N SER A 15 0.89 7.99 4.26
CA SER A 15 -0.48 7.59 4.52
C SER A 15 -1.29 8.54 5.40
N ALA A 16 -0.69 9.55 6.04
CA ALA A 16 -1.40 10.43 6.95
C ALA A 16 -2.51 11.21 6.25
N GLY A 17 -3.75 11.03 6.72
CA GLY A 17 -4.96 11.64 6.13
C GLY A 17 -5.63 10.81 5.02
N MET A 18 -4.99 9.74 4.53
CA MET A 18 -5.61 8.83 3.57
C MET A 18 -6.63 7.93 4.27
N GLN A 19 -7.80 7.73 3.64
CA GLN A 19 -8.89 6.88 4.15
C GLN A 19 -8.76 5.42 3.69
N PHE A 20 -7.93 5.16 2.68
CA PHE A 20 -7.79 3.86 2.03
C PHE A 20 -6.32 3.59 1.68
N PHE A 21 -5.93 2.32 1.70
CA PHE A 21 -4.59 1.85 1.37
C PHE A 21 -4.63 0.65 0.42
N GLY A 22 -3.60 0.53 -0.41
CA GLY A 22 -3.40 -0.63 -1.27
C GLY A 22 -2.50 -1.66 -0.59
N LEU A 23 -2.90 -2.93 -0.60
CA LEU A 23 -2.04 -4.07 -0.29
C LEU A 23 -1.77 -4.87 -1.55
N ILE A 24 -0.53 -5.30 -1.71
CA ILE A 24 -0.08 -6.10 -2.85
C ILE A 24 0.65 -7.33 -2.31
N ASP A 25 0.25 -8.51 -2.80
CA ASP A 25 0.95 -9.78 -2.59
C ASP A 25 1.20 -10.47 -3.93
N ILE A 26 2.33 -11.19 -4.04
CA ILE A 26 2.69 -12.00 -5.20
C ILE A 26 2.82 -13.43 -4.72
N ASP A 27 2.11 -14.35 -5.37
CA ASP A 27 2.25 -15.77 -5.10
C ASP A 27 3.56 -16.31 -5.69
N GLY A 28 4.37 -16.99 -4.89
CA GLY A 28 5.68 -17.47 -5.33
C GLY A 28 5.65 -18.68 -6.28
N GLN A 29 4.53 -19.37 -6.41
CA GLN A 29 4.37 -20.50 -7.33
C GLN A 29 3.70 -20.08 -8.64
N THR A 30 2.66 -19.25 -8.55
CA THR A 30 1.86 -18.84 -9.72
C THR A 30 2.27 -17.50 -10.29
N GLU A 31 3.09 -16.74 -9.56
CA GLU A 31 3.50 -15.36 -9.89
C GLU A 31 2.31 -14.39 -10.02
N GLN A 32 1.11 -14.81 -9.61
CA GLN A 32 -0.07 -13.98 -9.65
C GLN A 32 0.08 -12.81 -8.67
N LEU A 33 -0.20 -11.61 -9.17
CA LEU A 33 -0.21 -10.39 -8.38
C LEU A 33 -1.62 -10.10 -7.91
N ARG A 34 -1.82 -10.12 -6.59
CA ARG A 34 -3.09 -9.75 -5.95
C ARG A 34 -3.02 -8.32 -5.46
N VAL A 35 -4.00 -7.51 -5.88
CA VAL A 35 -4.16 -6.13 -5.41
C VAL A 35 -5.43 -6.04 -4.60
N ARG A 36 -5.34 -5.45 -3.41
CA ARG A 36 -6.47 -5.18 -2.52
C ARG A 36 -6.53 -3.71 -2.14
N LEU A 37 -7.72 -3.15 -2.12
CA LEU A 37 -8.00 -1.85 -1.53
C LEU A 37 -8.62 -2.09 -0.14
N ILE A 38 -8.01 -1.53 0.89
CA ILE A 38 -8.48 -1.63 2.27
C ILE A 38 -8.78 -0.26 2.87
N ASP A 39 -9.68 -0.18 3.83
CA ASP A 39 -9.88 1.02 4.66
C ASP A 39 -9.04 1.01 5.94
N ARG A 40 -9.17 2.06 6.76
CA ARG A 40 -8.46 2.21 8.05
C ARG A 40 -8.90 1.21 9.13
N ASN A 41 -10.00 0.49 8.93
CA ASN A 41 -10.53 -0.53 9.83
C ASN A 41 -10.20 -1.95 9.32
N ASP A 42 -9.24 -2.08 8.40
CA ASP A 42 -8.86 -3.33 7.74
C ASP A 42 -9.99 -3.97 6.90
N THR A 43 -11.00 -3.21 6.51
CA THR A 43 -12.08 -3.70 5.63
C THR A 43 -11.58 -3.76 4.20
N GLU A 44 -11.64 -4.93 3.56
CA GLU A 44 -11.40 -5.05 2.13
C GLU A 44 -12.58 -4.49 1.35
N LEU A 45 -12.32 -3.47 0.53
CA LEU A 45 -13.32 -2.78 -0.28
C LEU A 45 -13.34 -3.30 -1.72
N TRP A 46 -12.19 -3.78 -2.21
CA TRP A 46 -12.04 -4.26 -3.58
C TRP A 46 -10.82 -5.18 -3.72
N ARG A 47 -10.88 -6.08 -4.71
CA ARG A 47 -9.78 -7.00 -5.06
C ARG A 47 -9.74 -7.29 -6.56
N THR A 48 -8.52 -7.41 -7.10
CA THR A 48 -8.27 -8.11 -8.36
C THR A 48 -7.07 -9.05 -8.25
N THR A 49 -7.00 -10.01 -9.16
CA THR A 49 -5.83 -10.86 -9.40
C THR A 49 -5.38 -10.63 -10.84
N ILE A 50 -4.10 -10.37 -11.03
CA ILE A 50 -3.48 -10.15 -12.33
C ILE A 50 -2.57 -11.35 -12.59
N ASP A 51 -2.84 -12.05 -13.70
CA ASP A 51 -1.99 -13.13 -14.16
C ASP A 51 -0.66 -12.58 -14.70
N PRO A 52 0.47 -13.27 -14.46
CA PRO A 52 1.77 -12.83 -14.96
C PRO A 52 1.76 -12.77 -16.49
N GLN A 53 2.39 -11.74 -17.04
CA GLN A 53 2.66 -11.65 -18.48
C GLN A 53 4.12 -12.02 -18.73
N ILE A 54 4.35 -13.29 -19.07
CA ILE A 54 5.69 -13.79 -19.38
C ILE A 54 5.95 -13.56 -20.87
N SER A 55 6.75 -12.55 -21.18
CA SER A 55 7.27 -12.33 -22.54
C SER A 55 8.48 -13.24 -22.77
N SER A 56 8.52 -13.93 -23.91
CA SER A 56 9.66 -14.74 -24.38
C SER A 56 10.72 -13.91 -25.09
#